data_AF-A0A285L910-F1
#
_entry.id   AF-A0A285L910-F1
#
_cell.length_a   1.000
_cell.length_b   1.000
_cell.length_c   1.000
_cell.angle_alpha   90.00
_cell.angle_beta   90.00
_cell.angle_gamma   90.00
#
_symmetry.space_group_name_H-M   'P 1'
#
loop_
_entity.id
_entity.type
_entity.pdbx_description
1 polymer ?
#
loop_
_entity_poly.entity_id
_entity_poly.type
_entity_poly.pdbx_seq_one_letter_code
_entity_poly.pdbx_strand_id
1 'polypeptide(L)'
;MVTAPAATKPAILSVDDDPGVSRAVVRDLRRRYGADYRILRAESGPQALEALREMKLRGQPVAVLIADFRMPGMDGIEFLEQAMDLHPYARRVLLTAYADTNAAIDAINVVDLDHYLLKPWDPPEEKLYPVLDGLLDAWRSSENRPVFETKVVGNRWSPRSSQVREFLARNQLPYRWYLADEPEGVRLLEAAGAEPDRCPVVITAAGDALVQPTDSALAESVGLNVTPTGDFYDLIVVGGGPAGLGAAVYGASEGLRTVLVERTATGGQAGQSSRIENYLGFPDGVSGAQLADRARRQAAKFGAEVITTREVVGLEVNGSARTVRFADGGTLCGHTVIIATGVDYRRHPAPGVDEFTGRGVYYGSAMTEASECADHEVYIVGGANSAGQAAVFLSRNARTVHLVVRGDSLEKSMSHYLIQQIGQIPNIKVHTNTEVTAADGSDHLERIVLRDNTTGAEEKAEAERLFLFIGAAPQTDWLDGVVKRDEDGYVLAGPDLMVDGARPAGWELPRPPHHLETSVPGVFVAGDVHAESAKRVASAVGEGAMAVMLVHRYLA
;
A
#
# COMPACT_ATOMS: atom_id res chain seq x y z
N MET A 1 18.48 7.88 38.24
CA MET A 1 19.01 7.52 36.91
C MET A 1 19.39 6.05 36.95
N VAL A 2 18.48 5.17 36.51
CA VAL A 2 18.81 3.76 36.26
C VAL A 2 19.31 3.72 34.82
N THR A 3 20.59 3.42 34.65
CA THR A 3 21.20 3.22 33.33
C THR A 3 20.48 2.07 32.64
N ALA A 4 19.92 2.31 31.46
CA ALA A 4 19.39 1.26 30.60
C ALA A 4 20.49 0.20 30.38
N PRO A 5 20.20 -1.11 30.50
CA PRO A 5 21.18 -2.14 30.22
C PRO A 5 21.67 -1.98 28.77
N ALA A 6 22.98 -2.05 28.57
CA ALA A 6 23.58 -1.98 27.24
C ALA A 6 22.91 -3.03 26.33
N ALA A 7 22.39 -2.59 25.18
CA ALA A 7 21.77 -3.49 24.21
C ALA A 7 22.75 -4.61 23.84
N THR A 8 22.36 -5.87 24.11
CA THR A 8 23.23 -7.01 23.88
C THR A 8 23.29 -7.29 22.37
N LYS A 9 24.50 -7.35 21.80
CA LYS A 9 24.68 -7.64 20.36
C LYS A 9 24.07 -9.01 20.02
N PRO A 10 23.27 -9.12 18.95
CA PRO A 10 22.80 -10.42 18.47
C PRO A 10 23.96 -11.31 18.05
N ALA A 11 23.79 -12.63 18.16
CA ALA A 11 24.85 -13.57 17.81
C ALA A 11 24.72 -14.13 16.39
N ILE A 12 25.86 -14.44 15.79
CA ILE A 12 25.96 -15.36 14.65
C ILE A 12 26.70 -16.58 15.18
N LEU A 13 26.06 -17.75 15.13
CA LEU A 13 26.64 -19.00 15.60
C LEU A 13 26.98 -19.89 14.41
N SER A 14 28.22 -20.36 14.36
CA SER A 14 28.67 -21.35 13.38
C SER A 14 29.06 -22.65 14.08
N VAL A 15 28.60 -23.78 13.54
CA VAL A 15 28.93 -25.14 13.98
C VAL A 15 29.49 -25.94 12.80
N ASP A 16 30.70 -26.48 12.97
CA ASP A 16 31.40 -27.31 11.98
C ASP A 16 32.47 -28.13 12.74
N ASP A 17 32.51 -29.44 12.51
CA ASP A 17 33.41 -30.38 13.18
C ASP A 17 34.83 -30.40 12.57
N ASP A 18 35.01 -29.89 11.35
CA ASP A 18 36.32 -29.71 10.73
C ASP A 18 37.01 -28.44 11.31
N PRO A 19 38.14 -28.58 12.04
CA PRO A 19 38.79 -27.44 12.67
C PRO A 19 39.36 -26.42 11.69
N GLY A 20 39.65 -26.81 10.46
CA GLY A 20 40.11 -25.93 9.38
C GLY A 20 38.98 -25.06 8.85
N VAL A 21 37.86 -25.69 8.50
CA VAL A 21 36.66 -25.03 7.96
C VAL A 21 36.04 -24.13 9.03
N SER A 22 35.84 -24.65 10.24
CA SER A 22 35.34 -23.92 11.40
C SER A 22 36.15 -22.64 11.70
N ARG A 23 37.49 -22.71 11.61
CA ARG A 23 38.35 -21.52 11.78
C ARG A 23 38.22 -20.53 10.63
N ALA A 24 38.07 -21.01 9.39
CA ALA A 24 37.91 -20.15 8.22
C ALA A 24 36.60 -19.35 8.28
N VAL A 25 35.47 -20.01 8.54
CA VAL A 25 34.15 -19.35 8.68
C VAL A 25 34.20 -18.26 9.74
N VAL A 26 34.68 -18.60 10.94
CA VAL A 26 34.73 -17.65 12.07
C VAL A 26 35.66 -16.47 11.79
N ARG A 27 36.79 -16.69 11.10
CA ARG A 27 37.69 -15.62 10.69
C ARG A 27 36.98 -14.63 9.76
N ASP A 28 36.30 -15.13 8.74
CA ASP A 28 35.63 -14.30 7.73
C ASP A 28 34.42 -13.57 8.35
N LEU A 29 33.64 -14.26 9.19
CA LEU A 29 32.55 -13.65 9.96
C LEU A 29 33.03 -12.53 10.89
N ARG A 30 34.13 -12.74 11.62
CA ARG A 30 34.69 -11.69 12.50
C ARG A 30 35.19 -10.49 11.72
N ARG A 31 35.78 -10.72 10.54
CA ARG A 31 36.31 -9.66 9.66
C ARG A 31 35.19 -8.71 9.18
N ARG A 32 34.01 -9.24 8.84
CA ARG A 32 32.89 -8.45 8.30
C ARG A 32 31.87 -8.01 9.37
N TYR A 33 31.53 -8.86 10.33
CA TYR A 33 30.37 -8.70 11.23
C TYR A 33 30.71 -8.49 12.71
N GLY A 34 31.97 -8.64 13.12
CA GLY A 34 32.36 -8.57 14.54
C GLY A 34 32.10 -7.23 15.23
N ALA A 35 31.90 -6.15 14.45
CA ALA A 35 31.51 -4.85 14.97
C ALA A 35 30.08 -4.85 15.51
N ASP A 36 29.15 -5.54 14.85
CA ASP A 36 27.71 -5.47 15.14
C ASP A 36 27.17 -6.74 15.80
N TYR A 37 27.85 -7.88 15.60
CA TYR A 37 27.40 -9.20 16.05
C TYR A 37 28.42 -9.90 16.95
N ARG A 38 27.90 -10.74 17.84
CA ARG A 38 28.72 -11.66 18.63
C ARG A 38 28.95 -12.95 17.84
N ILE A 39 30.18 -13.22 17.43
CA ILE A 39 30.50 -14.44 16.66
C ILE A 39 30.80 -15.60 17.60
N LEU A 40 29.98 -16.64 17.54
CA LEU A 40 30.09 -17.87 18.32
C LEU A 40 30.53 -19.04 17.44
N ARG A 41 31.37 -19.90 18.01
CA ARG A 41 31.91 -21.11 17.36
C ARG A 41 31.56 -22.31 18.22
N ALA A 42 31.04 -23.35 17.59
CA ALA A 42 30.87 -24.68 18.17
C ALA A 42 31.54 -25.73 17.27
N GLU A 43 31.99 -26.81 17.87
CA GLU A 43 32.67 -27.93 17.20
C GLU A 43 31.77 -29.17 17.09
N SER A 44 30.54 -29.10 17.62
CA SER A 44 29.52 -30.14 17.48
C SER A 44 28.10 -29.58 17.70
N GLY A 45 27.09 -30.25 17.13
CA GLY A 45 25.68 -29.90 17.31
C GLY A 45 25.24 -29.82 18.79
N PRO A 46 25.55 -30.81 19.65
CA PRO A 46 25.22 -30.74 21.08
C PRO A 46 25.84 -29.53 21.81
N GLN A 47 27.08 -29.19 21.50
CA GLN A 47 27.74 -28.00 22.08
C GLN A 47 27.05 -26.71 21.62
N ALA A 48 26.65 -26.64 20.35
CA ALA A 48 25.92 -25.50 19.82
C ALA A 48 24.54 -25.34 20.48
N LEU A 49 23.79 -26.43 20.68
CA LEU A 49 22.49 -26.40 21.35
C LEU A 49 22.59 -25.96 22.81
N GLU A 50 23.62 -26.40 23.54
CA GLU A 50 23.87 -25.94 24.92
C GLU A 50 24.07 -24.42 24.96
N ALA A 51 24.88 -23.88 24.03
CA ALA A 51 25.09 -22.43 23.91
C ALA A 51 23.78 -21.68 23.56
N LEU A 52 22.96 -22.22 22.66
CA LEU A 52 21.66 -21.64 22.30
C LEU A 52 20.68 -21.63 23.48
N ARG A 53 20.67 -22.68 24.33
CA ARG A 53 19.86 -22.74 25.56
C ARG A 53 20.29 -21.66 26.55
N GLU A 54 21.59 -21.53 26.80
CA GLU A 54 22.10 -20.45 27.66
C GLU A 54 21.70 -19.06 27.16
N MET A 55 21.79 -18.84 25.84
CA MET A 55 21.39 -17.58 25.22
C MET A 55 19.90 -17.31 25.36
N LYS A 56 19.06 -18.33 25.16
CA LYS A 56 17.60 -18.24 25.36
C LYS A 56 17.27 -17.85 26.80
N LEU A 57 17.90 -18.51 27.79
CA LEU A 57 17.72 -18.20 29.21
C LEU A 57 18.18 -16.77 29.59
N ARG A 58 19.15 -16.22 28.86
CA ARG A 58 19.66 -14.85 29.05
C ARG A 58 18.94 -13.79 28.19
N GLY A 59 17.94 -14.17 27.40
CA GLY A 59 17.23 -13.26 26.49
C GLY A 59 18.11 -12.68 25.38
N GLN A 60 19.16 -13.41 24.98
CA GLN A 60 20.10 -12.94 23.94
C GLN A 60 19.64 -13.39 22.55
N PRO A 61 19.44 -12.45 21.60
CA PRO A 61 18.99 -12.81 20.26
C PRO A 61 20.08 -13.49 19.43
N VAL A 62 19.66 -14.43 18.59
CA VAL A 62 20.51 -15.10 17.59
C VAL A 62 20.01 -14.71 16.19
N ALA A 63 20.90 -14.16 15.38
CA ALA A 63 20.58 -13.66 14.05
C ALA A 63 20.72 -14.72 12.97
N VAL A 64 21.81 -15.47 12.99
CA VAL A 64 22.11 -16.48 11.98
C VAL A 64 22.74 -17.71 12.64
N LEU A 65 22.28 -18.88 12.22
CA LEU A 65 22.83 -20.20 12.50
C LEU A 65 23.46 -20.73 11.21
N ILE A 66 24.74 -21.08 11.26
CA ILE A 66 25.50 -21.65 10.14
C ILE A 66 25.96 -23.04 10.55
N ALA A 67 25.47 -24.09 9.91
CA ALA A 67 25.77 -25.47 10.27
C ALA A 67 26.42 -26.24 9.12
N ASP A 68 27.46 -27.01 9.39
CA ASP A 68 27.93 -27.99 8.42
C ASP A 68 26.93 -29.13 8.26
N PHE A 69 26.73 -29.60 7.03
CA PHE A 69 25.84 -30.71 6.76
C PHE A 69 26.36 -32.01 7.40
N ARG A 70 27.64 -32.34 7.21
CA ARG A 70 28.21 -33.64 7.63
C ARG A 70 28.95 -33.55 8.95
N MET A 71 28.21 -33.55 10.05
CA MET A 71 28.77 -33.61 11.40
C MET A 71 28.55 -34.99 12.05
N PRO A 72 29.54 -35.58 12.75
CA PRO A 72 29.38 -36.85 13.44
C PRO A 72 28.32 -36.81 14.56
N GLY A 73 27.40 -37.76 14.53
CA GLY A 73 26.42 -38.02 15.61
C GLY A 73 25.16 -37.15 15.58
N MET A 74 25.25 -35.92 15.08
CA MET A 74 24.11 -35.04 14.81
C MET A 74 24.46 -34.24 13.56
N ASP A 75 23.71 -34.43 12.49
CA ASP A 75 23.98 -33.72 11.24
C ASP A 75 23.50 -32.25 11.30
N GLY A 76 23.85 -31.46 10.28
CA GLY A 76 23.50 -30.03 10.25
C GLY A 76 21.99 -29.76 10.23
N ILE A 77 21.20 -30.66 9.66
CA ILE A 77 19.74 -30.52 9.55
C ILE A 77 19.11 -30.81 10.91
N GLU A 78 19.50 -31.93 11.55
CA GLU A 78 19.04 -32.31 12.89
C GLU A 78 19.39 -31.22 13.93
N PHE A 79 20.56 -30.60 13.80
CA PHE A 79 20.94 -29.46 14.62
C PHE A 79 20.03 -28.25 14.37
N LEU A 80 19.81 -27.85 13.11
CA LEU A 80 19.01 -26.67 12.76
C LEU A 80 17.54 -26.86 13.19
N GLU A 81 16.99 -28.06 13.05
CA GLU A 81 15.64 -28.42 13.52
C GLU A 81 15.51 -28.19 15.03
N GLN A 82 16.43 -28.74 15.82
CA GLN A 82 16.41 -28.54 17.28
C GLN A 82 16.74 -27.10 17.70
N ALA A 83 17.55 -26.40 16.91
CA ALA A 83 17.88 -25.00 17.15
C ALA A 83 16.66 -24.09 16.90
N MET A 84 15.75 -24.47 15.99
CA MET A 84 14.50 -23.75 15.74
C MET A 84 13.56 -23.76 16.95
N ASP A 85 13.48 -24.85 17.70
CA ASP A 85 12.71 -24.88 18.96
C ASP A 85 13.23 -23.85 19.98
N LEU A 86 14.52 -23.52 19.89
CA LEU A 86 15.18 -22.57 20.79
C LEU A 86 15.08 -21.14 20.26
N HIS A 87 15.42 -20.90 19.00
CA HIS A 87 15.48 -19.60 18.34
C HIS A 87 14.82 -19.69 16.94
N PRO A 88 13.48 -19.74 16.87
CA PRO A 88 12.76 -20.07 15.62
C PRO A 88 12.93 -19.04 14.51
N TYR A 89 13.41 -17.85 14.85
CA TYR A 89 13.56 -16.70 13.94
C TYR A 89 15.00 -16.45 13.51
N ALA A 90 15.97 -17.22 14.01
CA ALA A 90 17.33 -17.13 13.51
C ALA A 90 17.37 -17.65 12.07
N ARG A 91 18.06 -16.95 11.18
CA ARG A 91 18.24 -17.39 9.80
C ARG A 91 19.14 -18.61 9.75
N ARG A 92 18.83 -19.55 8.88
CA ARG A 92 19.42 -20.89 8.81
C ARG A 92 20.24 -21.02 7.55
N VAL A 93 21.52 -21.31 7.71
CA VAL A 93 22.47 -21.53 6.61
C VAL A 93 23.11 -22.89 6.77
N LEU A 94 23.03 -23.70 5.72
CA LEU A 94 23.70 -25.01 5.67
C LEU A 94 24.97 -24.91 4.83
N LEU A 95 26.12 -25.32 5.36
CA LEU A 95 27.35 -25.50 4.59
C LEU A 95 27.38 -26.91 4.01
N THR A 96 27.59 -27.02 2.71
CA THR A 96 27.51 -28.32 2.01
C THR A 96 28.61 -28.46 0.95
N ALA A 97 28.92 -29.70 0.59
CA ALA A 97 29.81 -30.03 -0.52
C ALA A 97 28.99 -30.37 -1.78
N TYR A 98 29.60 -30.27 -2.97
CA TYR A 98 28.94 -30.50 -4.26
C TYR A 98 28.15 -31.83 -4.35
N ALA A 99 28.60 -32.88 -3.67
CA ALA A 99 27.99 -34.20 -3.70
C ALA A 99 26.67 -34.30 -2.91
N ASP A 100 26.36 -33.32 -2.06
CA ASP A 100 25.25 -33.37 -1.09
C ASP A 100 24.08 -32.43 -1.48
N THR A 101 24.07 -31.90 -2.70
CA THR A 101 23.09 -30.90 -3.17
C THR A 101 21.64 -31.41 -3.14
N ASN A 102 21.39 -32.70 -3.39
CA ASN A 102 20.04 -33.26 -3.32
C ASN A 102 19.50 -33.31 -1.87
N ALA A 103 20.35 -33.60 -0.88
CA ALA A 103 19.98 -33.59 0.53
C ALA A 103 19.73 -32.15 1.04
N ALA A 104 20.44 -31.15 0.48
CA ALA A 104 20.17 -29.74 0.75
C ALA A 104 18.81 -29.27 0.19
N ILE A 105 18.33 -29.85 -0.92
CA ILE A 105 17.00 -29.57 -1.47
C ILE A 105 15.90 -30.13 -0.57
N ASP A 106 16.08 -31.34 -0.02
CA ASP A 106 15.14 -31.91 0.94
C ASP A 106 15.09 -31.10 2.25
N ALA A 107 16.23 -30.54 2.68
CA ALA A 107 16.32 -29.68 3.86
C ALA A 107 15.50 -28.37 3.75
N ILE A 108 15.34 -27.82 2.54
CA ILE A 108 14.50 -26.63 2.30
C ILE A 108 13.05 -26.90 2.72
N ASN A 109 12.56 -28.12 2.48
CA ASN A 109 11.17 -28.49 2.76
C ASN A 109 10.93 -28.92 4.23
N VAL A 110 11.96 -29.43 4.92
CA VAL A 110 11.81 -30.00 6.27
C VAL A 110 12.14 -28.98 7.39
N VAL A 111 13.17 -28.15 7.21
CA VAL A 111 13.63 -27.20 8.24
C VAL A 111 13.56 -25.74 7.81
N ASP A 112 12.84 -25.43 6.72
CA ASP A 112 12.66 -24.06 6.20
C ASP A 112 14.02 -23.33 6.06
N LEU A 113 14.98 -24.00 5.42
CA LEU A 113 16.35 -23.52 5.27
C LEU A 113 16.37 -22.22 4.44
N ASP A 114 16.89 -21.12 5.01
CA ASP A 114 16.94 -19.84 4.30
C ASP A 114 17.99 -19.84 3.17
N HIS A 115 19.10 -20.56 3.34
CA HIS A 115 20.12 -20.69 2.30
C HIS A 115 21.05 -21.91 2.51
N TYR A 116 21.69 -22.38 1.44
CA TYR A 116 22.84 -23.28 1.54
C TYR A 116 24.06 -22.68 0.84
N LEU A 117 25.26 -22.88 1.39
CA LEU A 117 26.52 -22.40 0.84
C LEU A 117 27.44 -23.57 0.51
N LEU A 118 28.06 -23.51 -0.67
CA LEU A 118 29.02 -24.52 -1.10
C LEU A 118 30.42 -24.24 -0.56
N LYS A 119 31.05 -25.28 0.00
CA LYS A 119 32.47 -25.25 0.37
C LYS A 119 33.36 -25.56 -0.86
N PRO A 120 34.46 -24.83 -1.11
CA PRO A 120 34.91 -23.61 -0.43
C PRO A 120 34.24 -22.33 -0.99
N TRP A 121 34.04 -21.34 -0.12
CA TRP A 121 33.42 -20.04 -0.45
C TRP A 121 34.44 -18.93 -0.77
N ASP A 122 35.65 -19.27 -1.20
CA ASP A 122 36.65 -18.28 -1.60
C ASP A 122 36.35 -17.75 -3.02
N PRO A 123 36.36 -16.42 -3.26
CA PRO A 123 36.51 -15.34 -2.27
C PRO A 123 35.20 -15.08 -1.47
N PRO A 124 35.29 -14.82 -0.15
CA PRO A 124 34.10 -14.62 0.70
C PRO A 124 33.28 -13.37 0.31
N GLU A 125 33.93 -12.37 -0.31
CA GLU A 125 33.27 -11.18 -0.84
C GLU A 125 32.23 -11.48 -1.93
N GLU A 126 32.38 -12.59 -2.65
CA GLU A 126 31.45 -12.99 -3.72
C GLU A 126 30.45 -14.06 -3.27
N LYS A 127 30.87 -14.98 -2.41
CA LYS A 127 30.09 -16.20 -2.11
C LYS A 127 29.49 -16.25 -0.71
N LEU A 128 30.10 -15.59 0.29
CA LEU A 128 29.67 -15.66 1.69
C LEU A 128 28.95 -14.39 2.15
N TYR A 129 29.57 -13.22 1.97
CA TYR A 129 29.03 -11.96 2.49
C TYR A 129 27.72 -11.52 1.82
N PRO A 130 27.53 -11.61 0.49
CA PRO A 130 26.28 -11.18 -0.12
C PRO A 130 25.05 -11.95 0.41
N VAL A 131 25.23 -13.26 0.63
CA VAL A 131 24.20 -14.14 1.19
C VAL A 131 23.92 -13.75 2.64
N LEU A 132 24.95 -13.64 3.47
CA LEU A 132 24.76 -13.29 4.88
C LEU A 132 24.25 -11.86 5.08
N ASP A 133 24.66 -10.90 4.24
CA ASP A 133 24.13 -9.53 4.25
C ASP A 133 22.61 -9.56 3.96
N GLY A 134 22.18 -10.30 2.93
CA GLY A 134 20.76 -10.48 2.61
C GLY A 134 19.97 -11.17 3.73
N LEU A 135 20.52 -12.22 4.35
CA LEU A 135 19.89 -12.91 5.47
C LEU A 135 19.85 -12.06 6.73
N LEU A 136 20.90 -11.30 7.04
CA LEU A 136 20.93 -10.41 8.18
C LEU A 136 19.99 -9.22 8.00
N ASP A 137 19.86 -8.69 6.79
CA ASP A 137 18.87 -7.67 6.46
C ASP A 137 17.45 -8.26 6.53
N ALA A 138 17.26 -9.48 6.05
CA ALA A 138 16.01 -10.23 6.22
C ALA A 138 15.71 -10.53 7.70
N TRP A 139 16.72 -10.82 8.52
CA TRP A 139 16.59 -11.04 9.96
C TRP A 139 16.24 -9.75 10.70
N ARG A 140 16.90 -8.65 10.32
CA ARG A 140 16.60 -7.30 10.82
C ARG A 140 15.22 -6.83 10.42
N SER A 141 14.73 -7.27 9.26
CA SER A 141 13.38 -6.96 8.78
C SER A 141 12.32 -7.97 9.25
N SER A 142 12.69 -9.17 9.68
CA SER A 142 11.76 -10.18 10.21
C SER A 142 11.58 -10.09 11.73
N GLU A 143 10.44 -9.51 12.10
CA GLU A 143 9.49 -9.91 13.16
C GLU A 143 9.97 -10.79 14.35
N ASN A 144 11.08 -10.48 15.03
CA ASN A 144 11.22 -10.90 16.44
C ASN A 144 11.54 -9.77 17.41
N ARG A 145 10.87 -8.67 17.09
CA ARG A 145 10.11 -7.81 17.99
C ARG A 145 9.20 -8.49 19.02
N PRO A 146 8.91 -8.02 20.26
CA PRO A 146 7.49 -7.90 20.63
C PRO A 146 6.73 -7.36 19.41
N VAL A 147 5.54 -7.89 19.08
CA VAL A 147 4.80 -7.37 17.91
C VAL A 147 4.39 -5.91 18.22
N PHE A 148 5.26 -4.99 17.82
CA PHE A 148 5.07 -3.56 17.76
C PHE A 148 4.42 -3.16 16.42
N GLU A 149 3.95 -4.12 15.63
CA GLU A 149 3.15 -3.82 14.45
C GLU A 149 1.67 -3.87 14.80
N THR A 150 0.90 -3.04 14.12
CA THR A 150 -0.54 -2.94 14.30
C THR A 150 -1.19 -4.28 13.94
N LYS A 151 -2.00 -4.85 14.81
CA LYS A 151 -2.79 -6.05 14.52
C LYS A 151 -4.22 -5.64 14.27
N VAL A 152 -4.87 -6.23 13.28
CA VAL A 152 -6.28 -6.03 12.98
C VAL A 152 -6.96 -7.37 13.11
N VAL A 153 -7.89 -7.47 14.04
CA VAL A 153 -8.77 -8.63 14.19
C VAL A 153 -10.13 -8.28 13.63
N GLY A 154 -10.70 -9.12 12.77
CA GLY A 154 -12.04 -8.85 12.27
C GLY A 154 -12.68 -9.97 11.47
N ASN A 155 -13.87 -9.69 10.95
CA ASN A 155 -14.63 -10.63 10.13
C ASN A 155 -14.33 -10.41 8.65
N ARG A 156 -14.13 -11.49 7.90
CA ARG A 156 -13.85 -11.46 6.45
C ARG A 156 -14.87 -10.62 5.67
N TRP A 157 -16.13 -10.74 6.03
CA TRP A 157 -17.26 -10.11 5.33
C TRP A 157 -17.76 -8.82 6.00
N SER A 158 -16.89 -8.16 6.78
CA SER A 158 -17.22 -6.87 7.39
C SER A 158 -16.73 -5.71 6.49
N PRO A 159 -17.63 -4.80 6.06
CA PRO A 159 -17.24 -3.61 5.32
C PRO A 159 -16.23 -2.77 6.11
N ARG A 160 -16.43 -2.66 7.43
CA ARG A 160 -15.54 -1.87 8.28
C ARG A 160 -14.16 -2.52 8.41
N SER A 161 -14.08 -3.85 8.48
CA SER A 161 -12.79 -4.56 8.48
C SER A 161 -12.03 -4.32 7.17
N SER A 162 -12.71 -4.37 6.02
CA SER A 162 -12.11 -4.04 4.73
C SER A 162 -11.62 -2.58 4.69
N GLN A 163 -12.43 -1.63 5.14
CA GLN A 163 -12.05 -0.21 5.20
C GLN A 163 -10.80 0.04 6.07
N VAL A 164 -10.72 -0.55 7.26
CA VAL A 164 -9.55 -0.42 8.16
C VAL A 164 -8.30 -0.99 7.51
N ARG A 165 -8.40 -2.17 6.90
CA ARG A 165 -7.29 -2.80 6.17
C ARG A 165 -6.83 -1.94 5.00
N GLU A 166 -7.77 -1.41 4.21
CA GLU A 166 -7.47 -0.52 3.10
C GLU A 166 -6.81 0.77 3.59
N PHE A 167 -7.30 1.36 4.67
CA PHE A 167 -6.72 2.56 5.29
C PHE A 167 -5.25 2.35 5.67
N LEU A 168 -4.94 1.26 6.39
CA LEU A 168 -3.57 0.95 6.82
C LEU A 168 -2.67 0.67 5.61
N ALA A 169 -3.14 -0.13 4.65
CA ALA A 169 -2.40 -0.44 3.43
C ALA A 169 -2.08 0.81 2.61
N ARG A 170 -3.06 1.70 2.41
CA ARG A 170 -2.90 2.93 1.63
C ARG A 170 -1.99 3.95 2.31
N ASN A 171 -1.95 3.96 3.64
CA ASN A 171 -1.00 4.77 4.41
C ASN A 171 0.37 4.10 4.61
N GLN A 172 0.60 2.92 4.00
CA GLN A 172 1.85 2.14 4.09
C GLN A 172 2.23 1.83 5.54
N LEU A 173 1.21 1.60 6.37
CA LEU A 173 1.38 1.19 7.75
C LEU A 173 1.37 -0.34 7.77
N PRO A 174 2.46 -0.98 8.22
CA PRO A 174 2.50 -2.42 8.33
C PRO A 174 1.45 -2.89 9.35
N TYR A 175 0.72 -3.93 8.99
CA TYR A 175 -0.25 -4.54 9.87
C TYR A 175 -0.35 -6.04 9.62
N ARG A 176 -0.80 -6.76 10.66
CA ARG A 176 -1.14 -8.17 10.57
C ARG A 176 -2.63 -8.37 10.71
N TRP A 177 -3.21 -9.11 9.77
CA TRP A 177 -4.64 -9.43 9.74
C TRP A 177 -4.89 -10.78 10.41
N TYR A 178 -5.88 -10.82 11.30
CA TYR A 178 -6.37 -12.03 11.93
C TYR A 178 -7.88 -12.13 11.79
N LEU A 179 -8.37 -13.33 11.48
CA LEU A 179 -9.81 -13.59 11.47
C LEU A 179 -10.32 -13.72 12.92
N ALA A 180 -11.47 -13.14 13.20
CA ALA A 180 -12.04 -13.13 14.55
C ALA A 180 -12.34 -14.53 15.11
N ASP A 181 -12.52 -15.53 14.23
CA ASP A 181 -12.83 -16.92 14.56
C ASP A 181 -11.61 -17.85 14.58
N GLU A 182 -10.42 -17.36 14.22
CA GLU A 182 -9.20 -18.18 14.25
C GLU A 182 -8.50 -18.16 15.63
N PRO A 183 -7.67 -19.16 15.97
CA PRO A 183 -7.15 -19.32 17.34
C PRO A 183 -6.33 -18.15 17.89
N GLU A 184 -5.62 -17.40 17.04
CA GLU A 184 -4.90 -16.19 17.47
C GLU A 184 -5.85 -14.99 17.56
N GLY A 185 -6.79 -14.83 16.61
CA GLY A 185 -7.79 -13.77 16.64
C GLY A 185 -8.66 -13.82 17.89
N VAL A 186 -9.14 -15.01 18.28
CA VAL A 186 -9.90 -15.22 19.52
C VAL A 186 -9.09 -14.80 20.75
N ARG A 187 -7.81 -15.22 20.84
CA ARG A 187 -6.92 -14.83 21.95
C ARG A 187 -6.68 -13.33 22.02
N LEU A 188 -6.53 -12.66 20.88
CA LEU A 188 -6.35 -11.21 20.80
C LEU A 188 -7.62 -10.45 21.22
N LEU A 189 -8.81 -10.94 20.85
CA LEU A 189 -10.10 -10.38 21.27
C LEU A 189 -10.31 -10.51 22.78
N GLU A 190 -10.03 -11.69 23.33
CA GLU A 190 -10.09 -11.93 24.79
C GLU A 190 -9.14 -10.99 25.55
N ALA A 191 -7.90 -10.84 25.07
CA ALA A 191 -6.91 -9.93 25.66
C ALA A 191 -7.34 -8.46 25.55
N ALA A 192 -8.02 -8.09 24.48
CA ALA A 192 -8.58 -6.75 24.27
C ALA A 192 -9.89 -6.50 25.04
N GLY A 193 -10.49 -7.53 25.65
CA GLY A 193 -11.81 -7.44 26.29
C GLY A 193 -12.93 -7.13 25.30
N ALA A 194 -12.83 -7.58 24.05
CA ALA A 194 -13.79 -7.31 22.98
C ALA A 194 -14.50 -8.59 22.52
N GLU A 195 -15.78 -8.47 22.19
CA GLU A 195 -16.58 -9.57 21.62
C GLU A 195 -16.41 -9.65 20.09
N PRO A 196 -16.54 -10.84 19.46
CA PRO A 196 -16.34 -10.99 18.00
C PRO A 196 -17.27 -10.17 17.10
N ASP A 197 -18.46 -9.80 17.58
CA ASP A 197 -19.44 -8.95 16.89
C ASP A 197 -19.05 -7.46 16.93
N ARG A 198 -18.15 -7.08 17.83
CA ARG A 198 -17.58 -5.73 17.98
C ARG A 198 -16.31 -5.52 17.13
N CYS A 199 -16.15 -6.30 16.06
CA CYS A 199 -15.05 -6.17 15.11
C CYS A 199 -15.27 -5.05 14.07
N PRO A 200 -14.19 -4.50 13.46
CA PRO A 200 -12.79 -4.84 13.69
C PRO A 200 -12.24 -4.26 14.99
N VAL A 201 -11.30 -4.98 15.60
CA VAL A 201 -10.48 -4.50 16.71
C VAL A 201 -9.07 -4.27 16.20
N VAL A 202 -8.53 -3.08 16.41
CA VAL A 202 -7.17 -2.70 16.04
C VAL A 202 -6.32 -2.64 17.30
N ILE A 203 -5.29 -3.46 17.38
CA ILE A 203 -4.32 -3.45 18.46
C ILE A 203 -3.08 -2.71 17.97
N THR A 204 -2.78 -1.56 18.55
CA THR A 204 -1.67 -0.71 18.11
C THR A 204 -0.31 -1.35 18.41
N ALA A 205 0.74 -0.77 17.82
CA ALA A 205 2.13 -1.04 18.17
C ALA A 205 2.42 -0.94 19.68
N ALA A 206 1.72 -0.03 20.37
CA ALA A 206 1.86 0.21 21.80
C ALA A 206 1.08 -0.79 22.67
N GLY A 207 0.22 -1.62 22.06
CA GLY A 207 -0.64 -2.58 22.74
C GLY A 207 -2.03 -2.06 23.10
N ASP A 208 -2.39 -0.85 22.66
CA ASP A 208 -3.73 -0.30 22.89
C ASP A 208 -4.74 -0.97 21.97
N ALA A 209 -5.90 -1.37 22.51
CA ALA A 209 -6.99 -1.95 21.73
C ALA A 209 -8.04 -0.87 21.37
N LEU A 210 -8.25 -0.67 20.08
CA LEU A 210 -9.29 0.19 19.53
C LEU A 210 -10.41 -0.67 18.96
N VAL A 211 -11.60 -0.58 19.54
CA VAL A 211 -12.79 -1.33 19.11
C VAL A 211 -13.57 -0.49 18.10
N GLN A 212 -13.70 -0.98 16.87
CA GLN A 212 -14.36 -0.28 15.75
C GLN A 212 -13.91 1.20 15.63
N PRO A 213 -12.58 1.47 15.55
CA PRO A 213 -12.10 2.86 15.52
C PRO A 213 -12.70 3.60 14.33
N THR A 214 -12.89 4.91 14.48
CA THR A 214 -13.09 5.82 13.33
C THR A 214 -11.76 5.98 12.58
N ASP A 215 -11.79 6.47 11.34
CA ASP A 215 -10.56 6.69 10.57
C ASP A 215 -9.63 7.69 11.27
N SER A 216 -10.17 8.76 11.86
CA SER A 216 -9.38 9.73 12.64
C SER A 216 -8.77 9.13 13.89
N ALA A 217 -9.52 8.33 14.66
CA ALA A 217 -8.98 7.64 15.84
C ALA A 217 -7.88 6.64 15.46
N LEU A 218 -8.08 5.93 14.34
CA LEU A 218 -7.06 5.04 13.79
C LEU A 218 -5.81 5.82 13.38
N ALA A 219 -5.97 6.91 12.65
CA ALA A 219 -4.87 7.77 12.19
C ALA A 219 -4.04 8.35 13.33
N GLU A 220 -4.69 8.87 14.39
CA GLU A 220 -3.99 9.36 15.59
C GLU A 220 -3.17 8.25 16.25
N SER A 221 -3.75 7.05 16.38
CA SER A 221 -3.11 5.92 17.04
C SER A 221 -1.86 5.39 16.34
N VAL A 222 -1.77 5.61 15.02
CA VAL A 222 -0.64 5.20 14.17
C VAL A 222 0.30 6.37 13.82
N GLY A 223 0.11 7.52 14.49
CA GLY A 223 1.01 8.68 14.37
C GLY A 223 0.86 9.49 13.09
N LEU A 224 -0.29 9.41 12.42
CA LEU A 224 -0.60 10.30 11.30
C LEU A 224 -1.09 11.65 11.81
N ASN A 225 -0.73 12.72 11.08
CA ASN A 225 -1.19 14.06 11.41
C ASN A 225 -2.64 14.25 10.95
N VAL A 226 -3.51 14.56 11.89
CA VAL A 226 -4.95 14.76 11.65
C VAL A 226 -5.42 16.19 11.96
N THR A 227 -4.54 17.04 12.49
CA THR A 227 -4.89 18.39 12.94
C THR A 227 -3.90 19.39 12.35
N PRO A 228 -4.38 20.50 11.76
CA PRO A 228 -3.51 21.56 11.27
C PRO A 228 -2.76 22.23 12.43
N THR A 229 -1.51 22.60 12.20
CA THR A 229 -0.68 23.35 13.17
C THR A 229 -1.03 24.84 13.25
N GLY A 230 -1.79 25.37 12.28
CA GLY A 230 -2.28 26.74 12.33
C GLY A 230 -3.61 26.90 11.61
N ASP A 231 -4.22 28.08 11.79
CA ASP A 231 -5.57 28.34 11.25
C ASP A 231 -5.52 29.06 9.89
N PHE A 232 -4.34 29.47 9.44
CA PHE A 232 -4.13 30.25 8.22
C PHE A 232 -2.88 29.86 7.43
N TYR A 233 -3.04 29.68 6.11
CA TYR A 233 -2.00 29.26 5.16
C TYR A 233 -1.96 30.17 3.92
N ASP A 234 -0.82 30.23 3.24
CA ASP A 234 -0.76 30.90 1.93
C ASP A 234 -1.48 30.07 0.86
N LEU A 235 -1.32 28.76 0.96
CA LEU A 235 -1.89 27.78 0.04
C LEU A 235 -2.49 26.58 0.78
N ILE A 236 -3.78 26.33 0.56
CA ILE A 236 -4.47 25.10 0.93
C ILE A 236 -4.61 24.22 -0.31
N VAL A 237 -4.14 22.97 -0.25
CA VAL A 237 -4.33 21.96 -1.30
C VAL A 237 -5.34 20.94 -0.80
N VAL A 238 -6.45 20.76 -1.51
CA VAL A 238 -7.51 19.80 -1.15
C VAL A 238 -7.40 18.58 -2.04
N GLY A 239 -7.00 17.45 -1.46
CA GLY A 239 -6.78 16.17 -2.14
C GLY A 239 -5.30 15.78 -2.21
N GLY A 240 -4.99 14.56 -1.77
CA GLY A 240 -3.65 13.99 -1.68
C GLY A 240 -3.25 13.11 -2.85
N GLY A 241 -3.89 13.24 -4.02
CA GLY A 241 -3.51 12.56 -5.25
C GLY A 241 -2.23 13.12 -5.88
N PRO A 242 -1.82 12.61 -7.07
CA PRO A 242 -0.61 13.09 -7.76
C PRO A 242 -0.58 14.60 -8.00
N ALA A 243 -1.72 15.21 -8.37
CA ALA A 243 -1.83 16.65 -8.54
C ALA A 243 -1.61 17.43 -7.24
N GLY A 244 -2.29 17.02 -6.16
CA GLY A 244 -2.15 17.68 -4.88
C GLY A 244 -0.76 17.52 -4.27
N LEU A 245 -0.17 16.33 -4.39
CA LEU A 245 1.22 16.09 -3.96
C LEU A 245 2.21 16.94 -4.76
N GLY A 246 2.01 17.09 -6.08
CA GLY A 246 2.78 18.00 -6.92
C GLY A 246 2.66 19.45 -6.44
N ALA A 247 1.44 19.92 -6.19
CA ALA A 247 1.18 21.26 -5.66
C ALA A 247 1.81 21.48 -4.27
N ALA A 248 1.74 20.50 -3.37
CA ALA A 248 2.32 20.60 -2.03
C ALA A 248 3.85 20.69 -2.07
N VAL A 249 4.50 19.89 -2.92
CA VAL A 249 5.96 19.96 -3.12
C VAL A 249 6.37 21.34 -3.63
N TYR A 250 5.75 21.80 -4.71
CA TYR A 250 6.12 23.07 -5.33
C TYR A 250 5.79 24.26 -4.43
N GLY A 251 4.59 24.30 -3.84
CA GLY A 251 4.15 25.37 -2.96
C GLY A 251 5.10 25.58 -1.78
N ALA A 252 5.45 24.50 -1.07
CA ALA A 252 6.38 24.60 0.03
C ALA A 252 7.82 24.91 -0.43
N SER A 253 8.28 24.33 -1.55
CA SER A 253 9.63 24.61 -2.07
C SER A 253 9.83 26.05 -2.55
N GLU A 254 8.75 26.72 -2.97
CA GLU A 254 8.73 28.11 -3.41
C GLU A 254 8.41 29.10 -2.27
N GLY A 255 8.33 28.60 -1.04
CA GLY A 255 8.26 29.42 0.18
C GLY A 255 6.85 29.75 0.67
N LEU A 256 5.81 29.18 0.07
CA LEU A 256 4.44 29.32 0.56
C LEU A 256 4.23 28.46 1.80
N ARG A 257 3.61 29.02 2.85
CA ARG A 257 3.09 28.23 3.96
C ARG A 257 1.95 27.34 3.44
N THR A 258 2.28 26.08 3.17
CA THR A 258 1.42 25.17 2.42
C THR A 258 0.88 24.05 3.30
N VAL A 259 -0.42 23.78 3.17
CA VAL A 259 -1.08 22.61 3.78
C VAL A 259 -1.78 21.79 2.72
N LEU A 260 -1.59 20.48 2.76
CA LEU A 260 -2.34 19.50 1.99
C LEU A 260 -3.32 18.78 2.92
N VAL A 261 -4.59 18.77 2.53
CA VAL A 261 -5.66 18.08 3.26
C VAL A 261 -6.12 16.88 2.44
N GLU A 262 -6.04 15.70 3.03
CA GLU A 262 -6.43 14.43 2.43
C GLU A 262 -7.44 13.68 3.31
N ARG A 263 -8.48 13.13 2.69
CA ARG A 263 -9.60 12.50 3.40
C ARG A 263 -9.29 11.10 3.92
N THR A 264 -8.36 10.37 3.30
CA THR A 264 -8.05 8.98 3.68
C THR A 264 -6.55 8.72 3.69
N ALA A 265 -5.89 8.85 2.54
CA ALA A 265 -4.50 8.47 2.36
C ALA A 265 -3.93 9.11 1.09
N THR A 266 -2.67 9.53 1.14
CA THR A 266 -1.99 10.11 -0.03
C THR A 266 -1.85 9.09 -1.16
N GLY A 267 -1.85 9.59 -2.40
CA GLY A 267 -1.75 8.82 -3.64
C GLY A 267 -3.02 8.82 -4.47
N GLY A 268 -4.18 9.12 -3.87
CA GLY A 268 -5.47 9.10 -4.57
C GLY A 268 -5.73 7.77 -5.28
N GLN A 269 -6.45 7.80 -6.41
CA GLN A 269 -6.67 6.58 -7.22
C GLN A 269 -5.36 5.99 -7.77
N ALA A 270 -4.41 6.85 -8.18
CA ALA A 270 -3.13 6.38 -8.71
C ALA A 270 -2.36 5.52 -7.70
N GLY A 271 -2.48 5.84 -6.39
CA GLY A 271 -1.90 5.08 -5.29
C GLY A 271 -2.30 3.61 -5.25
N GLN A 272 -3.48 3.27 -5.80
CA GLN A 272 -3.99 1.90 -5.87
C GLN A 272 -3.49 1.13 -7.10
N SER A 273 -2.73 1.77 -8.00
CA SER A 273 -2.14 1.08 -9.14
C SER A 273 -0.96 0.21 -8.70
N SER A 274 -0.99 -1.07 -9.06
CA SER A 274 0.10 -2.01 -8.79
C SER A 274 1.38 -1.64 -9.53
N ARG A 275 1.26 -1.05 -10.73
CA ARG A 275 2.40 -0.61 -11.54
C ARG A 275 2.04 0.50 -12.51
N ILE A 276 2.84 1.56 -12.50
CA ILE A 276 2.79 2.67 -13.45
C ILE A 276 4.06 2.60 -14.31
N GLU A 277 3.91 2.21 -15.57
CA GLU A 277 5.04 2.02 -16.50
C GLU A 277 5.28 3.24 -17.40
N ASN A 278 4.30 4.15 -17.50
CA ASN A 278 4.35 5.33 -18.36
C ASN A 278 4.68 6.63 -17.60
N TYR A 279 5.31 6.54 -16.42
CA TYR A 279 5.80 7.70 -15.68
C TYR A 279 7.31 7.86 -15.92
N LEU A 280 7.69 8.98 -16.55
CA LEU A 280 9.06 9.26 -16.96
C LEU A 280 10.02 9.25 -15.75
N GLY A 281 11.19 8.64 -15.93
CA GLY A 281 12.21 8.51 -14.88
C GLY A 281 12.20 7.18 -14.13
N PHE A 282 11.22 6.30 -14.41
CA PHE A 282 11.14 4.95 -13.84
C PHE A 282 11.18 3.90 -14.95
N PRO A 283 12.38 3.49 -15.42
CA PRO A 283 12.50 2.57 -16.55
C PRO A 283 11.85 1.20 -16.27
N ASP A 284 11.87 0.74 -15.02
CA ASP A 284 11.23 -0.50 -14.58
C ASP A 284 9.79 -0.30 -14.09
N GLY A 285 9.21 0.89 -14.30
CA GLY A 285 7.97 1.33 -13.69
C GLY A 285 8.08 1.57 -12.18
N VAL A 286 7.00 2.08 -11.60
CA VAL A 286 6.88 2.35 -10.16
C VAL A 286 5.46 2.04 -9.69
N SER A 287 5.28 1.49 -8.49
CA SER A 287 3.91 1.35 -7.96
C SER A 287 3.33 2.71 -7.59
N GLY A 288 2.00 2.83 -7.65
CA GLY A 288 1.31 4.05 -7.25
C GLY A 288 1.64 4.49 -5.81
N ALA A 289 1.62 3.53 -4.88
CA ALA A 289 1.95 3.76 -3.48
C ALA A 289 3.38 4.29 -3.27
N GLN A 290 4.37 3.71 -3.97
CA GLN A 290 5.75 4.18 -3.90
C GLN A 290 5.91 5.60 -4.44
N LEU A 291 5.23 5.93 -5.56
CA LEU A 291 5.26 7.27 -6.12
C LEU A 291 4.66 8.29 -5.14
N ALA A 292 3.50 7.97 -4.55
CA ALA A 292 2.81 8.82 -3.59
C ALA A 292 3.64 9.08 -2.32
N ASP A 293 4.24 8.05 -1.73
CA ASP A 293 5.03 8.21 -0.51
C ASP A 293 6.33 8.97 -0.74
N ARG A 294 7.00 8.76 -1.89
CA ARG A 294 8.16 9.58 -2.27
C ARG A 294 7.79 11.06 -2.38
N ALA A 295 6.66 11.38 -3.01
CA ALA A 295 6.18 12.76 -3.15
C ALA A 295 5.75 13.36 -1.79
N ARG A 296 5.06 12.60 -0.95
CA ARG A 296 4.71 13.00 0.43
C ARG A 296 5.96 13.33 1.26
N ARG A 297 6.97 12.46 1.23
CA ARG A 297 8.26 12.70 1.91
C ARG A 297 8.96 13.94 1.39
N GLN A 298 8.89 14.20 0.08
CA GLN A 298 9.44 15.41 -0.52
C GLN A 298 8.69 16.67 -0.08
N ALA A 299 7.36 16.64 -0.05
CA ALA A 299 6.54 17.76 0.42
C ALA A 299 6.86 18.10 1.89
N ALA A 300 6.89 17.08 2.75
CA ALA A 300 7.26 17.23 4.17
C ALA A 300 8.69 17.78 4.34
N LYS A 301 9.65 17.34 3.52
CA LYS A 301 11.03 17.86 3.54
C LYS A 301 11.09 19.38 3.29
N PHE A 302 10.21 19.92 2.44
CA PHE A 302 10.12 21.36 2.18
C PHE A 302 9.26 22.12 3.19
N GLY A 303 8.63 21.43 4.14
CA GLY A 303 7.80 22.05 5.18
C GLY A 303 6.32 22.16 4.81
N ALA A 304 5.86 21.48 3.75
CA ALA A 304 4.43 21.32 3.54
C ALA A 304 3.83 20.49 4.68
N GLU A 305 2.76 20.99 5.27
CA GLU A 305 1.98 20.23 6.23
C GLU A 305 1.06 19.27 5.48
N VAL A 306 1.02 18.00 5.88
CA VAL A 306 0.14 16.98 5.28
C VAL A 306 -0.80 16.47 6.36
N ILE A 307 -2.08 16.79 6.20
CA ILE A 307 -3.15 16.39 7.10
C ILE A 307 -3.94 15.27 6.42
N THR A 308 -4.16 14.19 7.15
CA THR A 308 -4.91 13.01 6.68
C THR A 308 -6.18 12.84 7.51
N THR A 309 -7.13 12.04 7.03
CA THR A 309 -8.44 11.78 7.68
C THR A 309 -9.29 13.02 7.92
N ARG A 310 -9.15 14.02 7.05
CA ARG A 310 -9.99 15.23 7.07
C ARG A 310 -10.71 15.37 5.74
N GLU A 311 -12.03 15.31 5.79
CA GLU A 311 -12.89 15.53 4.64
C GLU A 311 -13.27 17.00 4.55
N VAL A 312 -12.96 17.62 3.41
CA VAL A 312 -13.44 18.96 3.07
C VAL A 312 -14.83 18.85 2.46
N VAL A 313 -15.79 19.56 3.03
CA VAL A 313 -17.22 19.51 2.68
C VAL A 313 -17.80 20.88 2.31
N GLY A 314 -16.95 21.91 2.21
CA GLY A 314 -17.37 23.24 1.80
C GLY A 314 -16.21 24.17 1.50
N LEU A 315 -16.47 25.12 0.59
CA LEU A 315 -15.58 26.23 0.26
C LEU A 315 -16.36 27.53 0.39
N GLU A 316 -15.81 28.49 1.12
CA GLU A 316 -16.40 29.82 1.31
C GLU A 316 -15.42 30.91 0.88
N VAL A 317 -15.96 31.98 0.30
CA VAL A 317 -15.21 33.16 -0.15
C VAL A 317 -15.43 34.28 0.88
N ASN A 318 -14.45 34.49 1.74
CA ASN A 318 -14.53 35.44 2.85
C ASN A 318 -13.60 36.63 2.59
N GLY A 319 -14.03 37.53 1.69
CA GLY A 319 -13.23 38.66 1.24
C GLY A 319 -11.95 38.20 0.52
N SER A 320 -10.78 38.55 1.05
CA SER A 320 -9.49 38.11 0.51
C SER A 320 -9.09 36.69 0.94
N ALA A 321 -9.79 36.08 1.90
CA ALA A 321 -9.53 34.72 2.36
C ALA A 321 -10.44 33.70 1.65
N ARG A 322 -9.92 32.48 1.54
CA ARG A 322 -10.66 31.29 1.13
C ARG A 322 -10.74 30.36 2.34
N THR A 323 -11.94 29.97 2.74
CA THR A 323 -12.17 29.13 3.91
C THR A 323 -12.66 27.77 3.45
N VAL A 324 -11.95 26.70 3.83
CA VAL A 324 -12.42 25.33 3.65
C VAL A 324 -13.07 24.84 4.95
N ARG A 325 -14.20 24.16 4.83
CA ARG A 325 -14.94 23.59 5.96
C ARG A 325 -14.77 22.08 5.98
N PHE A 326 -14.49 21.53 7.15
CA PHE A 326 -14.38 20.10 7.39
C PHE A 326 -15.70 19.48 7.82
N ALA A 327 -15.86 18.17 7.60
CA ALA A 327 -17.07 17.42 7.94
C ALA A 327 -17.40 17.47 9.45
N ASP A 328 -16.40 17.61 10.30
CA ASP A 328 -16.53 17.74 11.76
C ASP A 328 -16.86 19.16 12.24
N GLY A 329 -17.06 20.10 11.32
CA GLY A 329 -17.36 21.50 11.61
C GLY A 329 -16.13 22.39 11.78
N GLY A 330 -14.92 21.83 11.77
CA GLY A 330 -13.69 22.61 11.74
C GLY A 330 -13.56 23.42 10.45
N THR A 331 -12.72 24.45 10.47
CA THR A 331 -12.45 25.31 9.31
C THR A 331 -10.97 25.59 9.17
N LEU A 332 -10.52 25.83 7.95
CA LEU A 332 -9.16 26.26 7.66
C LEU A 332 -9.16 27.39 6.64
N CYS A 333 -8.38 28.44 6.90
CA CYS A 333 -8.34 29.62 6.04
C CYS A 333 -7.03 29.70 5.26
N GLY A 334 -7.07 30.27 4.07
CA GLY A 334 -5.86 30.65 3.36
C GLY A 334 -6.05 31.70 2.30
N HIS A 335 -4.95 32.20 1.75
CA HIS A 335 -5.00 33.15 0.64
C HIS A 335 -5.48 32.49 -0.65
N THR A 336 -5.08 31.23 -0.87
CA THR A 336 -5.44 30.46 -2.07
C THR A 336 -5.80 29.02 -1.74
N VAL A 337 -6.61 28.41 -2.62
CA VAL A 337 -6.98 27.00 -2.56
C VAL A 337 -6.68 26.34 -3.91
N ILE A 338 -6.03 25.19 -3.92
CA ILE A 338 -5.97 24.28 -5.08
C ILE A 338 -6.88 23.09 -4.81
N ILE A 339 -7.87 22.90 -5.67
CA ILE A 339 -8.77 21.75 -5.68
C ILE A 339 -8.10 20.64 -6.50
N ALA A 340 -7.67 19.58 -5.83
CA ALA A 340 -6.98 18.43 -6.41
C ALA A 340 -7.61 17.09 -5.94
N THR A 341 -8.94 17.08 -5.78
CA THR A 341 -9.70 15.95 -5.24
C THR A 341 -9.81 14.76 -6.20
N GLY A 342 -9.39 14.93 -7.45
CA GLY A 342 -9.41 13.88 -8.46
C GLY A 342 -10.81 13.37 -8.78
N VAL A 343 -10.92 12.06 -8.97
CA VAL A 343 -12.14 11.35 -9.32
C VAL A 343 -12.25 10.07 -8.51
N ASP A 344 -13.47 9.57 -8.35
CA ASP A 344 -13.78 8.28 -7.73
C ASP A 344 -14.46 7.34 -8.74
N TYR A 345 -14.34 6.02 -8.53
CA TYR A 345 -14.97 5.06 -9.43
C TYR A 345 -16.49 5.26 -9.44
N ARG A 346 -17.09 5.18 -10.63
CA ARG A 346 -18.54 5.21 -10.74
C ARG A 346 -19.13 4.00 -10.02
N ARG A 347 -20.26 4.19 -9.35
CA ARG A 347 -21.03 3.09 -8.76
C ARG A 347 -21.66 2.25 -9.87
N HIS A 348 -21.65 0.94 -9.69
CA HIS A 348 -22.21 0.02 -10.65
C HIS A 348 -23.73 0.02 -10.52
N PRO A 349 -24.49 0.27 -11.60
CA PRO A 349 -25.95 0.48 -11.51
C PRO A 349 -26.75 -0.82 -11.30
N ALA A 350 -26.12 -1.98 -11.47
CA ALA A 350 -26.79 -3.27 -11.31
C ALA A 350 -27.32 -3.47 -9.87
N PRO A 351 -28.56 -3.96 -9.70
CA PRO A 351 -29.13 -4.28 -8.41
C PRO A 351 -28.22 -5.21 -7.58
N GLY A 352 -28.18 -4.98 -6.27
CA GLY A 352 -27.41 -5.79 -5.31
C GLY A 352 -25.90 -5.53 -5.27
N VAL A 353 -25.28 -4.98 -6.33
CA VAL A 353 -23.81 -4.79 -6.36
C VAL A 353 -23.34 -3.86 -5.25
N ASP A 354 -24.04 -2.76 -5.07
CA ASP A 354 -23.68 -1.73 -4.10
C ASP A 354 -23.82 -2.22 -2.64
N GLU A 355 -24.75 -3.14 -2.39
CA GLU A 355 -25.03 -3.73 -1.06
C GLU A 355 -23.85 -4.57 -0.55
N PHE A 356 -23.10 -5.19 -1.45
CA PHE A 356 -21.95 -6.05 -1.11
C PHE A 356 -20.60 -5.30 -1.14
N THR A 357 -20.60 -3.96 -1.17
CA THR A 357 -19.36 -3.16 -1.09
C THR A 357 -18.59 -3.48 0.18
N GLY A 358 -17.32 -3.89 0.06
CA GLY A 358 -16.48 -4.33 1.17
C GLY A 358 -16.81 -5.72 1.72
N ARG A 359 -17.74 -6.44 1.07
CA ARG A 359 -18.21 -7.81 1.41
C ARG A 359 -18.21 -8.70 0.18
N GLY A 360 -17.16 -8.60 -0.63
CA GLY A 360 -17.03 -9.32 -1.90
C GLY A 360 -17.07 -8.42 -3.13
N VAL A 361 -17.63 -7.20 -3.04
CA VAL A 361 -17.52 -6.18 -4.11
C VAL A 361 -16.54 -5.10 -3.71
N TYR A 362 -15.59 -4.79 -4.59
CA TYR A 362 -14.51 -3.82 -4.36
C TYR A 362 -14.35 -2.87 -5.54
N TYR A 363 -14.24 -1.57 -5.27
CA TYR A 363 -14.01 -0.54 -6.28
C TYR A 363 -12.54 -0.16 -6.28
N GLY A 364 -11.76 -0.74 -7.20
CA GLY A 364 -10.31 -0.78 -7.05
C GLY A 364 -9.88 -1.79 -5.99
N SER A 365 -8.84 -1.49 -5.21
CA SER A 365 -8.41 -2.30 -4.05
C SER A 365 -7.90 -3.74 -4.33
N ALA A 366 -7.54 -4.08 -5.57
CA ALA A 366 -6.98 -5.39 -5.92
C ALA A 366 -5.75 -5.79 -5.07
N MET A 367 -4.92 -4.82 -4.64
CA MET A 367 -3.73 -5.10 -3.82
C MET A 367 -4.05 -5.50 -2.38
N THR A 368 -5.02 -4.85 -1.74
CA THR A 368 -5.36 -5.12 -0.32
C THR A 368 -6.05 -6.47 -0.17
N GLU A 369 -6.86 -6.86 -1.14
CA GLU A 369 -7.66 -8.09 -1.10
C GLU A 369 -6.95 -9.30 -1.72
N ALA A 370 -5.73 -9.13 -2.25
CA ALA A 370 -5.03 -10.14 -3.04
C ALA A 370 -4.77 -11.46 -2.31
N SER A 371 -4.53 -11.42 -1.00
CA SER A 371 -4.30 -12.62 -0.18
C SER A 371 -5.59 -13.42 0.04
N GLU A 372 -6.73 -12.73 0.12
CA GLU A 372 -8.06 -13.31 0.30
C GLU A 372 -8.66 -13.83 -1.02
N CYS A 373 -7.94 -13.67 -2.14
CA CYS A 373 -8.29 -14.21 -3.45
C CYS A 373 -7.68 -15.59 -3.72
N ALA A 374 -6.81 -16.10 -2.83
CA ALA A 374 -6.19 -17.41 -3.00
C ALA A 374 -7.25 -18.51 -3.17
N ASP A 375 -7.06 -19.39 -4.15
CA ASP A 375 -7.97 -20.51 -4.47
C ASP A 375 -9.41 -20.14 -4.92
N HIS A 376 -9.75 -18.86 -5.03
CA HIS A 376 -11.08 -18.39 -5.44
C HIS A 376 -11.18 -18.01 -6.93
N GLU A 377 -12.40 -18.04 -7.46
CA GLU A 377 -12.77 -17.39 -8.73
C GLU A 377 -12.89 -15.88 -8.50
N VAL A 378 -12.20 -15.08 -9.30
CA VAL A 378 -12.16 -13.61 -9.16
C VAL A 378 -12.71 -12.95 -10.41
N TYR A 379 -13.72 -12.11 -10.27
CA TYR A 379 -14.32 -11.36 -11.37
C TYR A 379 -13.81 -9.92 -11.37
N ILE A 380 -13.44 -9.41 -12.54
CA ILE A 380 -12.98 -8.05 -12.75
C ILE A 380 -13.82 -7.42 -13.86
N VAL A 381 -14.50 -6.31 -13.58
CA VAL A 381 -15.30 -5.59 -14.58
C VAL A 381 -14.54 -4.36 -15.07
N GLY A 382 -14.16 -4.36 -16.34
CA GLY A 382 -13.49 -3.22 -16.98
C GLY A 382 -12.62 -3.61 -18.17
N GLY A 383 -12.57 -2.74 -19.19
CA GLY A 383 -11.84 -2.99 -20.45
C GLY A 383 -10.59 -2.13 -20.67
N ALA A 384 -10.17 -1.36 -19.68
CA ALA A 384 -9.04 -0.43 -19.78
C ALA A 384 -7.82 -0.90 -18.98
N ASN A 385 -6.71 -0.16 -19.06
CA ASN A 385 -5.43 -0.52 -18.45
C ASN A 385 -5.53 -0.93 -16.97
N SER A 386 -6.25 -0.19 -16.14
CA SER A 386 -6.36 -0.49 -14.70
C SER A 386 -6.97 -1.88 -14.45
N ALA A 387 -8.00 -2.25 -15.21
CA ALA A 387 -8.62 -3.58 -15.11
C ALA A 387 -7.66 -4.68 -15.57
N GLY A 388 -6.94 -4.46 -16.67
CA GLY A 388 -5.95 -5.43 -17.16
C GLY A 388 -4.77 -5.63 -16.20
N GLN A 389 -4.27 -4.55 -15.60
CA GLN A 389 -3.19 -4.60 -14.61
C GLN A 389 -3.65 -5.33 -13.34
N ALA A 390 -4.88 -5.10 -12.90
CA ALA A 390 -5.48 -5.85 -11.80
C ALA A 390 -5.63 -7.33 -12.14
N ALA A 391 -6.02 -7.67 -13.37
CA ALA A 391 -6.14 -9.05 -13.82
C ALA A 391 -4.80 -9.80 -13.76
N VAL A 392 -3.75 -9.21 -14.31
CA VAL A 392 -2.37 -9.75 -14.27
C VAL A 392 -1.84 -9.87 -12.85
N PHE A 393 -2.20 -8.94 -11.98
CA PHE A 393 -1.75 -8.95 -10.59
C PHE A 393 -2.45 -10.06 -9.78
N LEU A 394 -3.78 -10.13 -9.87
CA LEU A 394 -4.60 -11.09 -9.12
C LEU A 394 -4.43 -12.52 -9.63
N SER A 395 -4.06 -12.71 -10.91
CA SER A 395 -3.82 -14.04 -11.49
C SER A 395 -2.66 -14.80 -10.83
N ARG A 396 -1.82 -14.13 -10.04
CA ARG A 396 -0.72 -14.76 -9.30
C ARG A 396 -1.21 -15.59 -8.10
N ASN A 397 -2.36 -15.20 -7.54
CA ASN A 397 -2.90 -15.81 -6.32
C ASN A 397 -4.26 -16.49 -6.58
N ALA A 398 -5.08 -15.95 -7.48
CA ALA A 398 -6.41 -16.47 -7.75
C ALA A 398 -6.40 -17.80 -8.52
N ARG A 399 -7.39 -18.66 -8.25
CA ARG A 399 -7.58 -19.91 -9.02
C ARG A 399 -7.89 -19.61 -10.48
N THR A 400 -8.74 -18.64 -10.73
CA THR A 400 -9.02 -18.12 -12.09
C THR A 400 -9.51 -16.68 -11.98
N VAL A 401 -9.10 -15.85 -12.94
CA VAL A 401 -9.52 -14.46 -13.07
C VAL A 401 -10.43 -14.31 -14.29
N HIS A 402 -11.65 -13.87 -14.08
CA HIS A 402 -12.65 -13.58 -15.09
C HIS A 402 -12.65 -12.08 -15.40
N LEU A 403 -12.08 -11.67 -16.53
CA LEU A 403 -12.09 -10.29 -17.00
C LEU A 403 -13.33 -10.03 -17.86
N VAL A 404 -14.33 -9.37 -17.29
CA VAL A 404 -15.64 -9.08 -17.90
C VAL A 404 -15.62 -7.71 -18.57
N VAL A 405 -15.90 -7.69 -19.88
CA VAL A 405 -15.75 -6.50 -20.73
C VAL A 405 -16.98 -6.33 -21.62
N ARG A 406 -17.60 -5.15 -21.54
CA ARG A 406 -18.77 -4.77 -22.34
C ARG A 406 -18.48 -4.65 -23.84
N GLY A 407 -17.25 -4.29 -24.19
CA GLY A 407 -16.80 -4.18 -25.57
C GLY A 407 -16.51 -5.55 -26.21
N ASP A 408 -16.48 -5.55 -27.53
CA ASP A 408 -16.12 -6.68 -28.39
C ASP A 408 -14.63 -7.08 -28.29
N SER A 409 -13.76 -6.19 -27.84
CA SER A 409 -12.33 -6.44 -27.64
C SER A 409 -11.71 -5.56 -26.55
N LEU A 410 -10.49 -5.93 -26.11
CA LEU A 410 -9.66 -5.10 -25.23
C LEU A 410 -8.93 -3.97 -25.99
N GLU A 411 -8.78 -4.09 -27.31
CA GLU A 411 -7.89 -3.27 -28.15
C GLU A 411 -8.28 -1.80 -28.21
N LYS A 412 -9.56 -1.48 -27.96
CA LYS A 412 -10.06 -0.10 -28.01
C LYS A 412 -9.52 0.78 -26.88
N SER A 413 -9.30 0.21 -25.69
CA SER A 413 -9.02 0.97 -24.47
C SER A 413 -7.84 0.46 -23.65
N MET A 414 -7.31 -0.72 -23.96
CA MET A 414 -6.18 -1.32 -23.26
C MET A 414 -4.91 -1.24 -24.11
N SER A 415 -3.77 -0.97 -23.47
CA SER A 415 -2.46 -0.91 -24.12
C SER A 415 -2.05 -2.27 -24.68
N HIS A 416 -1.48 -2.28 -25.88
CA HIS A 416 -1.14 -3.49 -26.63
C HIS A 416 -0.28 -4.50 -25.85
N TYR A 417 0.73 -4.04 -25.12
CA TYR A 417 1.60 -4.92 -24.34
C TYR A 417 0.83 -5.69 -23.25
N LEU A 418 -0.16 -5.06 -22.63
CA LEU A 418 -0.95 -5.63 -21.55
C LEU A 418 -1.93 -6.66 -22.10
N ILE A 419 -2.50 -6.42 -23.29
CA ILE A 419 -3.31 -7.41 -24.01
C ILE A 419 -2.48 -8.67 -24.32
N GLN A 420 -1.25 -8.50 -24.82
CA GLN A 420 -0.34 -9.62 -25.09
C GLN A 420 -0.01 -10.39 -23.80
N GLN A 421 0.29 -9.69 -22.72
CA GLN A 421 0.58 -10.30 -21.43
C GLN A 421 -0.63 -11.09 -20.88
N ILE A 422 -1.84 -10.52 -20.93
CA ILE A 422 -3.06 -11.21 -20.51
C ILE A 422 -3.27 -12.50 -21.30
N GLY A 423 -3.07 -12.46 -22.63
CA GLY A 423 -3.20 -13.64 -23.50
C GLY A 423 -2.20 -14.76 -23.23
N GLN A 424 -1.11 -14.48 -22.50
CA GLN A 424 -0.09 -15.46 -22.12
C GLN A 424 -0.34 -16.11 -20.75
N ILE A 425 -1.30 -15.61 -19.96
CA ILE A 425 -1.57 -16.08 -18.60
C ILE A 425 -2.76 -17.05 -18.63
N PRO A 426 -2.56 -18.36 -18.38
CA PRO A 426 -3.56 -19.38 -18.66
C PRO A 426 -4.79 -19.35 -17.74
N ASN A 427 -4.68 -18.78 -16.54
CA ASN A 427 -5.79 -18.67 -15.59
C ASN A 427 -6.56 -17.34 -15.71
N ILE A 428 -6.31 -16.53 -16.74
CA ILE A 428 -7.17 -15.38 -17.06
C ILE A 428 -8.14 -15.76 -18.20
N LYS A 429 -9.44 -15.58 -17.95
CA LYS A 429 -10.52 -15.77 -18.93
C LYS A 429 -11.13 -14.42 -19.27
N VAL A 430 -11.13 -14.04 -20.54
CA VAL A 430 -11.71 -12.78 -21.01
C VAL A 430 -13.11 -13.03 -21.55
N HIS A 431 -14.10 -12.33 -21.00
CA HIS A 431 -15.51 -12.37 -21.41
C HIS A 431 -15.85 -11.06 -22.12
N THR A 432 -15.73 -11.06 -23.45
CA THR A 432 -16.11 -9.89 -24.27
C THR A 432 -17.61 -9.83 -24.47
N ASN A 433 -18.11 -8.65 -24.86
CA ASN A 433 -19.54 -8.36 -24.99
C ASN A 433 -20.36 -8.79 -23.75
N THR A 434 -19.76 -8.81 -22.57
CA THR A 434 -20.41 -9.33 -21.34
C THR A 434 -20.51 -8.23 -20.30
N GLU A 435 -21.63 -8.18 -19.58
CA GLU A 435 -21.83 -7.27 -18.46
C GLU A 435 -22.40 -7.97 -17.22
N VAL A 436 -22.17 -7.38 -16.04
CA VAL A 436 -22.82 -7.81 -14.80
C VAL A 436 -24.16 -7.08 -14.70
N THR A 437 -25.27 -7.80 -14.58
CA THR A 437 -26.62 -7.20 -14.52
C THR A 437 -27.27 -7.27 -13.14
N ALA A 438 -26.78 -8.14 -12.25
CA ALA A 438 -27.18 -8.20 -10.85
C ALA A 438 -26.12 -8.91 -10.00
N ALA A 439 -26.18 -8.71 -8.68
CA ALA A 439 -25.42 -9.44 -7.68
C ALA A 439 -26.35 -9.91 -6.56
N ASP A 440 -26.13 -11.14 -6.07
CA ASP A 440 -26.94 -11.79 -5.05
C ASP A 440 -26.05 -12.41 -3.97
N GLY A 441 -26.60 -12.53 -2.76
CA GLY A 441 -25.93 -13.16 -1.62
C GLY A 441 -26.64 -12.87 -0.30
N SER A 442 -26.20 -13.53 0.76
CA SER A 442 -26.72 -13.32 2.12
C SER A 442 -25.92 -12.21 2.84
N ASP A 443 -24.97 -12.60 3.68
CA ASP A 443 -24.11 -11.67 4.42
C ASP A 443 -23.01 -11.05 3.55
N HIS A 444 -22.68 -11.70 2.43
CA HIS A 444 -21.64 -11.33 1.47
C HIS A 444 -22.07 -11.70 0.05
N LEU A 445 -21.30 -11.24 -0.93
CA LEU A 445 -21.49 -11.63 -2.34
C LEU A 445 -21.30 -13.14 -2.50
N GLU A 446 -22.29 -13.82 -3.07
CA GLU A 446 -22.20 -15.25 -3.39
C GLU A 446 -22.32 -15.51 -4.90
N ARG A 447 -23.01 -14.62 -5.62
CA ARG A 447 -23.32 -14.80 -7.03
C ARG A 447 -23.42 -13.49 -7.79
N ILE A 448 -23.09 -13.54 -9.07
CA ILE A 448 -23.36 -12.47 -10.03
C ILE A 448 -24.17 -13.02 -11.21
N VAL A 449 -24.93 -12.15 -11.86
CA VAL A 449 -25.60 -12.44 -13.13
C VAL A 449 -24.79 -11.79 -14.25
N LEU A 450 -24.28 -12.61 -15.15
CA LEU A 450 -23.59 -12.18 -16.36
C LEU A 450 -24.57 -12.20 -17.53
N ARG A 451 -24.52 -11.19 -18.38
CA ARG A 451 -25.30 -11.12 -19.61
C ARG A 451 -24.40 -10.93 -20.81
N ASP A 452 -24.58 -11.77 -21.82
CA ASP A 452 -23.99 -11.56 -23.15
C ASP A 452 -24.84 -10.53 -23.89
N ASN A 453 -24.22 -9.40 -24.25
CA ASN A 453 -24.87 -8.26 -24.90
C ASN A 453 -25.19 -8.51 -26.38
N THR A 454 -24.61 -9.55 -26.99
CA THR A 454 -24.90 -9.94 -28.39
C THR A 454 -26.07 -10.90 -28.49
N THR A 455 -26.18 -11.84 -27.55
CA THR A 455 -27.23 -12.87 -27.57
C THR A 455 -28.39 -12.57 -26.62
N GLY A 456 -28.16 -11.73 -25.61
CA GLY A 456 -29.07 -11.47 -24.51
C GLY A 456 -29.14 -12.60 -23.48
N ALA A 457 -28.36 -13.67 -23.63
CA ALA A 457 -28.34 -14.79 -22.71
C ALA A 457 -27.78 -14.38 -21.34
N GLU A 458 -28.40 -14.89 -20.27
CA GLU A 458 -27.98 -14.64 -18.89
C GLU A 458 -27.46 -15.92 -18.25
N GLU A 459 -26.37 -15.80 -17.49
CA GLU A 459 -25.73 -16.87 -16.72
C GLU A 459 -25.56 -16.42 -15.28
N LYS A 460 -25.91 -17.29 -14.33
CA LYS A 460 -25.61 -17.08 -12.91
C LYS A 460 -24.28 -17.73 -12.58
N ALA A 461 -23.31 -16.92 -12.19
CA ALA A 461 -21.96 -17.38 -11.86
C ALA A 461 -21.69 -17.24 -10.36
N GLU A 462 -21.17 -18.29 -9.73
CA GLU A 462 -20.66 -18.22 -8.36
C GLU A 462 -19.49 -17.25 -8.30
N ALA A 463 -19.59 -16.27 -7.42
CA ALA A 463 -18.65 -15.17 -7.35
C ALA A 463 -18.64 -14.61 -5.93
N GLU A 464 -17.54 -14.80 -5.21
CA GLU A 464 -17.34 -14.17 -3.90
C GLU A 464 -16.49 -12.89 -3.98
N ARG A 465 -15.85 -12.67 -5.14
CA ARG A 465 -14.91 -11.56 -5.36
C ARG A 465 -15.18 -10.88 -6.70
N LEU A 466 -15.67 -9.65 -6.65
CA LEU A 466 -15.96 -8.79 -7.78
C LEU A 466 -15.20 -7.46 -7.63
N PHE A 467 -14.28 -7.19 -8.55
CA PHE A 467 -13.51 -5.95 -8.60
C PHE A 467 -13.99 -5.06 -9.76
N LEU A 468 -14.35 -3.82 -9.45
CA LEU A 468 -14.96 -2.89 -10.38
C LEU A 468 -13.96 -1.81 -10.80
N PHE A 469 -13.72 -1.72 -12.11
CA PHE A 469 -12.86 -0.73 -12.76
C PHE A 469 -13.65 -0.01 -13.88
N ILE A 470 -14.80 0.57 -13.52
CA ILE A 470 -15.86 1.01 -14.44
C ILE A 470 -15.91 2.54 -14.63
N GLY A 471 -14.78 3.14 -15.02
CA GLY A 471 -14.70 4.59 -15.22
C GLY A 471 -14.84 5.37 -13.90
N ALA A 472 -14.65 6.68 -13.97
CA ALA A 472 -14.60 7.54 -12.79
C ALA A 472 -15.46 8.80 -12.96
N ALA A 473 -15.81 9.45 -11.86
CA ALA A 473 -16.55 10.70 -11.80
C ALA A 473 -15.95 11.61 -10.71
N PRO A 474 -15.97 12.93 -10.89
CA PRO A 474 -15.44 13.87 -9.90
C PRO A 474 -16.39 13.97 -8.70
N GLN A 475 -15.86 14.08 -7.49
CA GLN A 475 -16.65 14.35 -6.29
C GLN A 475 -16.58 15.84 -5.93
N THR A 476 -17.43 16.63 -6.58
CA THR A 476 -17.40 18.10 -6.55
C THR A 476 -18.67 18.72 -5.96
N ASP A 477 -19.59 17.92 -5.42
CA ASP A 477 -20.87 18.42 -4.90
C ASP A 477 -20.72 19.42 -3.75
N TRP A 478 -19.64 19.30 -2.98
CA TRP A 478 -19.28 20.26 -1.94
C TRP A 478 -18.88 21.66 -2.46
N LEU A 479 -18.70 21.81 -3.78
CA LEU A 479 -18.42 23.08 -4.47
C LEU A 479 -19.67 23.68 -5.10
N ASP A 480 -20.83 23.04 -4.96
CA ASP A 480 -22.06 23.51 -5.59
C ASP A 480 -22.40 24.95 -5.17
N GLY A 481 -22.83 25.75 -6.14
CA GLY A 481 -23.10 27.17 -5.94
C GLY A 481 -21.87 28.08 -5.73
N VAL A 482 -20.66 27.51 -5.58
CA VAL A 482 -19.42 28.29 -5.33
C VAL A 482 -18.55 28.33 -6.57
N VAL A 483 -18.27 27.18 -7.18
CA VAL A 483 -17.42 27.05 -8.37
C VAL A 483 -18.25 26.53 -9.55
N LYS A 484 -18.00 27.05 -10.76
CA LYS A 484 -18.63 26.57 -11.99
C LYS A 484 -18.14 25.16 -12.35
N ARG A 485 -19.09 24.30 -12.71
CA ARG A 485 -18.88 22.91 -13.11
C ARG A 485 -19.58 22.66 -14.45
N ASP A 486 -19.11 21.69 -15.22
CA ASP A 486 -19.81 21.20 -16.40
C ASP A 486 -20.98 20.25 -16.02
N GLU A 487 -21.69 19.74 -17.03
CA GLU A 487 -22.84 18.84 -16.85
C GLU A 487 -22.45 17.48 -16.22
N ASP A 488 -21.20 17.06 -16.38
CA ASP A 488 -20.65 15.83 -15.82
C ASP A 488 -20.03 16.03 -14.42
N GLY A 489 -20.10 17.26 -13.89
CA GLY A 489 -19.64 17.64 -12.56
C GLY A 489 -18.16 17.99 -12.45
N TYR A 490 -17.41 18.08 -13.56
CA TYR A 490 -16.01 18.50 -13.52
C TYR A 490 -15.90 20.02 -13.33
N VAL A 491 -14.89 20.45 -12.60
CA VAL A 491 -14.63 21.88 -12.37
C VAL A 491 -14.13 22.54 -13.66
N LEU A 492 -14.70 23.69 -14.01
CA LEU A 492 -14.25 24.51 -15.14
C LEU A 492 -13.15 25.48 -14.70
N ALA A 493 -12.15 25.69 -15.56
CA ALA A 493 -11.03 26.59 -15.28
C ALA A 493 -10.53 27.33 -16.51
N GLY A 494 -9.88 28.48 -16.28
CA GLY A 494 -9.15 29.21 -17.30
C GLY A 494 -9.93 29.46 -18.60
N PRO A 495 -9.40 29.04 -19.77
CA PRO A 495 -10.08 29.22 -21.05
C PRO A 495 -11.49 28.63 -21.11
N ASP A 496 -11.77 27.53 -20.41
CA ASP A 496 -13.07 26.85 -20.47
C ASP A 496 -14.19 27.62 -19.75
N LEU A 497 -13.82 28.64 -18.98
CA LEU A 497 -14.75 29.59 -18.37
C LEU A 497 -15.11 30.76 -19.29
N MET A 498 -14.41 30.92 -20.41
CA MET A 498 -14.59 32.04 -21.33
C MET A 498 -15.71 31.72 -22.30
N VAL A 499 -16.79 32.51 -22.26
CA VAL A 499 -17.93 32.39 -23.19
C VAL A 499 -17.85 33.54 -24.19
N ASP A 500 -17.77 33.23 -25.50
CA ASP A 500 -17.63 34.22 -26.58
C ASP A 500 -16.47 35.23 -26.38
N GLY A 501 -15.39 34.77 -25.75
CA GLY A 501 -14.22 35.60 -25.42
C GLY A 501 -14.44 36.57 -24.25
N ALA A 502 -15.60 36.55 -23.59
CA ALA A 502 -15.89 37.31 -22.39
C ALA A 502 -15.52 36.53 -21.11
N ARG A 503 -15.17 37.28 -20.05
CA ARG A 503 -14.89 36.74 -18.71
C ARG A 503 -16.16 36.13 -18.09
N PRO A 504 -16.03 35.13 -17.22
CA PRO A 504 -17.19 34.52 -16.56
C PRO A 504 -17.97 35.57 -15.74
N ALA A 505 -19.29 35.39 -15.67
CA ALA A 505 -20.15 36.27 -14.88
C ALA A 505 -19.71 36.29 -13.40
N GLY A 506 -19.60 37.48 -12.81
CA GLY A 506 -19.13 37.65 -11.43
C GLY A 506 -17.60 37.74 -11.29
N TRP A 507 -16.84 37.72 -12.38
CA TRP A 507 -15.39 37.87 -12.34
C TRP A 507 -14.95 39.33 -12.13
N GLU A 508 -14.37 39.62 -10.97
CA GLU A 508 -14.06 41.00 -10.56
C GLU A 508 -12.67 41.50 -10.96
N LEU A 509 -11.73 40.59 -11.26
CA LEU A 509 -10.34 40.98 -11.57
C LEU A 509 -10.22 41.56 -12.99
N PRO A 510 -9.34 42.54 -13.23
CA PRO A 510 -9.17 43.21 -14.54
C PRO A 510 -8.48 42.34 -15.59
N ARG A 511 -8.12 41.11 -15.26
CA ARG A 511 -7.52 40.09 -16.14
C ARG A 511 -8.48 38.91 -16.32
N PRO A 512 -8.38 38.11 -17.39
CA PRO A 512 -9.08 36.83 -17.44
C PRO A 512 -8.58 35.86 -16.34
N PRO A 513 -9.35 34.80 -16.03
CA PRO A 513 -8.87 33.70 -15.20
C PRO A 513 -7.58 33.10 -15.76
N HIS A 514 -6.64 32.76 -14.90
CA HIS A 514 -5.46 31.98 -15.32
C HIS A 514 -5.86 30.55 -15.71
N HIS A 515 -4.98 29.83 -16.41
CA HIS A 515 -5.31 28.54 -17.05
C HIS A 515 -5.95 27.49 -16.11
N LEU A 516 -5.48 27.41 -14.86
CA LEU A 516 -6.01 26.51 -13.85
C LEU A 516 -6.80 27.24 -12.75
N GLU A 517 -7.13 28.51 -12.96
CA GLU A 517 -7.94 29.30 -12.02
C GLU A 517 -9.42 29.07 -12.34
N THR A 518 -10.18 28.75 -11.31
CA THR A 518 -11.61 28.45 -11.42
C THR A 518 -12.43 29.72 -11.64
N SER A 519 -13.78 29.63 -11.59
CA SER A 519 -14.65 30.81 -11.61
C SER A 519 -14.51 31.74 -10.40
N VAL A 520 -13.73 31.33 -9.39
CA VAL A 520 -13.47 32.11 -8.17
C VAL A 520 -11.99 32.52 -8.14
N PRO A 521 -11.66 33.82 -8.11
CA PRO A 521 -10.27 34.28 -8.00
C PRO A 521 -9.55 33.68 -6.79
N GLY A 522 -8.29 33.26 -6.95
CA GLY A 522 -7.52 32.63 -5.88
C GLY A 522 -7.92 31.18 -5.55
N VAL A 523 -8.89 30.61 -6.27
CA VAL A 523 -9.22 29.18 -6.23
C VAL A 523 -8.81 28.56 -7.56
N PHE A 524 -7.92 27.58 -7.49
CA PHE A 524 -7.34 26.87 -8.62
C PHE A 524 -7.76 25.41 -8.58
N VAL A 525 -7.55 24.69 -9.69
CA VAL A 525 -7.87 23.29 -9.82
C VAL A 525 -6.76 22.54 -10.56
N ALA A 526 -6.49 21.29 -10.19
CA ALA A 526 -5.47 20.47 -10.85
C ALA A 526 -5.81 18.98 -10.82
N GLY A 527 -5.41 18.25 -11.86
CA GLY A 527 -5.62 16.82 -12.02
C GLY A 527 -7.06 16.47 -12.41
N ASP A 528 -7.43 15.20 -12.21
CA ASP A 528 -8.62 14.63 -12.85
C ASP A 528 -9.97 15.24 -12.42
N VAL A 529 -10.01 16.14 -11.44
CA VAL A 529 -11.24 16.83 -11.00
C VAL A 529 -11.70 17.93 -11.98
N HIS A 530 -10.82 18.46 -12.83
CA HIS A 530 -11.20 19.49 -13.81
C HIS A 530 -11.52 18.93 -15.19
N ALA A 531 -12.29 19.70 -15.95
CA ALA A 531 -12.76 19.35 -17.28
C ALA A 531 -11.59 19.27 -18.27
N GLU A 532 -11.67 18.40 -19.28
CA GLU A 532 -10.63 18.26 -20.33
C GLU A 532 -9.20 17.95 -19.84
N SER A 533 -9.00 17.64 -18.56
CA SER A 533 -7.69 17.20 -18.04
C SER A 533 -7.23 15.93 -18.75
N ALA A 534 -5.92 15.74 -18.92
CA ALA A 534 -5.38 14.59 -19.65
C ALA A 534 -5.64 13.20 -19.01
N LYS A 535 -6.13 13.15 -17.76
CA LYS A 535 -6.35 11.91 -16.97
C LYS A 535 -5.12 10.99 -16.93
N ARG A 536 -3.95 11.58 -16.71
CA ARG A 536 -2.64 10.88 -16.60
C ARG A 536 -1.89 11.34 -15.36
N VAL A 537 -1.23 10.40 -14.68
CA VAL A 537 -0.45 10.66 -13.46
C VAL A 537 0.63 11.73 -13.68
N ALA A 538 1.40 11.64 -14.77
CA ALA A 538 2.45 12.63 -15.08
C ALA A 538 1.88 14.03 -15.34
N SER A 539 0.78 14.12 -16.07
CA SER A 539 0.07 15.38 -16.33
C SER A 539 -0.48 15.97 -15.04
N ALA A 540 -1.12 15.16 -14.19
CA ALA A 540 -1.66 15.60 -12.90
C ALA A 540 -0.56 16.21 -12.01
N VAL A 541 0.60 15.56 -11.89
CA VAL A 541 1.75 16.11 -11.15
C VAL A 541 2.20 17.45 -11.74
N GLY A 542 2.30 17.53 -13.08
CA GLY A 542 2.67 18.76 -13.78
C GLY A 542 1.67 19.90 -13.59
N GLU A 543 0.37 19.61 -13.63
CA GLU A 543 -0.69 20.59 -13.36
C GLU A 543 -0.65 21.10 -11.93
N GLY A 544 -0.38 20.22 -10.95
CA GLY A 544 -0.17 20.62 -9.55
C GLY A 544 0.96 21.65 -9.41
N ALA A 545 2.10 21.40 -10.05
CA ALA A 545 3.22 22.35 -10.08
C ALA A 545 2.87 23.65 -10.82
N MET A 546 2.20 23.55 -11.97
CA MET A 546 1.75 24.69 -12.75
C MET A 546 0.77 25.58 -11.97
N ALA A 547 -0.14 24.97 -11.19
CA ALA A 547 -1.09 25.69 -10.36
C ALA A 547 -0.37 26.56 -9.31
N VAL A 548 0.73 26.08 -8.71
CA VAL A 548 1.54 26.86 -7.76
C VAL A 548 2.17 28.09 -8.42
N MET A 549 2.73 27.95 -9.63
CA MET A 549 3.23 29.09 -10.40
C MET A 549 2.12 30.14 -10.62
N LEU A 550 0.88 29.71 -10.87
CA LEU A 550 -0.27 30.62 -11.03
C LEU A 550 -0.73 31.22 -9.70
N VAL A 551 -0.64 30.49 -8.59
CA VAL A 551 -0.85 30.99 -7.23
C VAL A 551 0.10 32.15 -6.94
N HIS A 552 1.39 32.02 -7.24
CA HIS A 552 2.34 33.13 -7.09
C HIS A 552 1.96 34.37 -7.91
N ARG A 553 1.47 34.19 -9.14
CA ARG A 553 1.00 35.32 -9.97
C ARG A 553 -0.26 35.97 -9.42
N TYR A 554 -1.11 35.23 -8.72
CA TYR A 554 -2.29 35.78 -8.05
C TYR A 554 -1.93 36.53 -6.77
N LEU A 555 -0.91 36.09 -6.03
CA LEU A 555 -0.47 36.69 -4.78
C LEU A 555 0.43 37.93 -4.96
N ALA A 556 1.08 38.07 -6.13
CA ALA A 556 1.92 39.21 -6.49
C ALA A 556 1.08 40.43 -6.94
#